data_AF-A0A8C7PFQ2-F1
#
_entry.id   AF-A0A8C7PFQ2-F1
#
_cell.length_a   1.000
_cell.length_b   1.000
_cell.length_c   1.000
_cell.angle_alpha   90.00
_cell.angle_beta   90.00
_cell.angle_gamma   90.00
#
_symmetry.space_group_name_H-M   'P 1'
#
loop_
_entity.id
_entity.type
_entity.pdbx_description
1 polymer ?
#
loop_
_entity_poly.entity_id
_entity_poly.type
_entity_poly.pdbx_seq_one_letter_code
_entity_poly.pdbx_strand_id
1 'polypeptide(L)'
;FLKDFVNDYLVNRTIEYFINMANSLEILAHRTAESLQLITAEMVDIRIVAMHNRFALDYLLSAYGVLYRICAVIGAECCKYSSDKSEEITDLIQKYQD
;
A
#
# COMPACT_ATOMS: atom_id res chain seq x y z
N PHE A 1 37.19 -19.85 -35.29
CA PHE A 1 37.80 -18.60 -34.81
C PHE A 1 36.84 -17.40 -34.90
N LEU A 2 36.58 -16.81 -36.07
CA LEU A 2 35.69 -15.63 -36.17
C LEU A 2 34.25 -15.89 -35.69
N LYS A 3 33.68 -17.06 -36.01
CA LYS A 3 32.34 -17.46 -35.51
C LYS A 3 32.31 -17.58 -34.00
N ASP A 4 33.32 -18.22 -33.41
CA ASP A 4 33.41 -18.43 -31.96
C ASP A 4 33.57 -17.10 -31.22
N PHE A 5 34.39 -16.19 -31.76
CA PHE A 5 34.57 -14.83 -31.24
C PHE A 5 33.27 -14.01 -31.28
N VAL A 6 32.53 -14.05 -32.39
CA VAL A 6 31.24 -13.37 -32.52
C VAL A 6 30.21 -13.98 -31.55
N ASN A 7 30.23 -15.29 -31.34
CA ASN A 7 29.32 -15.96 -30.43
C ASN A 7 29.58 -15.55 -28.97
N ASP A 8 30.85 -15.54 -28.54
CA ASP A 8 31.26 -15.10 -27.20
C ASP A 8 30.88 -13.64 -26.92
N TYR A 9 31.08 -12.75 -27.91
CA TYR A 9 30.69 -11.35 -27.80
C TYR A 9 29.18 -11.18 -27.61
N LEU A 10 28.37 -11.91 -28.37
CA LEU A 10 26.91 -11.86 -28.26
C LEU A 10 26.40 -12.44 -26.93
N VAL A 11 27.01 -13.53 -26.46
CA VAL A 11 26.69 -14.13 -25.16
C VAL A 11 26.98 -13.14 -24.03
N ASN A 12 28.17 -12.54 -24.00
CA ASN A 12 28.53 -11.55 -22.98
C ASN A 12 27.59 -10.35 -22.98
N ARG A 13 27.28 -9.79 -24.15
CA ARG A 13 26.34 -8.68 -24.26
C ARG A 13 24.94 -9.04 -23.75
N THR A 14 24.48 -10.25 -24.03
CA THR A 14 23.19 -10.75 -23.56
C THR A 14 23.19 -10.90 -22.03
N ILE A 15 24.28 -11.43 -21.46
CA ILE A 15 24.47 -11.53 -20.01
C ILE A 15 24.41 -10.13 -19.36
N GLU A 16 25.10 -9.14 -19.91
CA GLU A 16 25.04 -7.76 -19.41
C GLU A 16 23.62 -7.20 -19.41
N TYR A 17 22.85 -7.44 -20.48
CA TYR A 17 21.45 -7.03 -20.52
C TYR A 17 20.60 -7.70 -19.43
N PHE A 18 20.79 -9.00 -19.20
CA PHE A 18 20.07 -9.72 -18.14
C PHE A 18 20.44 -9.19 -16.75
N ILE A 19 21.72 -8.93 -16.49
CA ILE A 19 22.18 -8.38 -15.21
C ILE A 19 21.56 -6.99 -14.97
N ASN A 20 21.60 -6.11 -15.98
CA ASN A 20 21.04 -4.77 -15.86
C ASN A 20 19.51 -4.80 -15.62
N MET A 21 18.82 -5.74 -16.26
CA MET A 21 17.38 -5.93 -16.08
C MET A 21 17.05 -6.46 -14.67
N ALA A 22 17.82 -7.43 -14.16
CA ALA A 22 17.67 -7.93 -12.80
C ALA A 22 17.89 -6.83 -11.75
N ASN A 23 18.96 -6.04 -11.89
CA ASN A 23 19.23 -4.90 -11.00
C ASN A 23 18.11 -3.85 -11.06
N SER A 24 17.58 -3.57 -12.26
CA SER A 24 16.47 -2.62 -12.41
C SER A 24 15.19 -3.13 -11.75
N LEU A 25 14.93 -4.44 -11.81
CA LEU A 25 13.79 -5.07 -11.17
C LEU A 25 13.93 -5.04 -9.64
N GLU A 26 15.11 -5.28 -9.10
CA GLU A 26 15.41 -5.19 -7.67
C GLU A 26 15.19 -3.76 -7.14
N ILE A 27 15.73 -2.76 -7.85
CA ILE A 27 15.52 -1.34 -7.50
C ILE A 27 14.02 -0.99 -7.53
N LEU A 28 13.29 -1.48 -8.53
CA LEU A 28 11.85 -1.24 -8.64
C LEU A 28 11.07 -1.90 -7.49
N ALA A 29 11.39 -3.15 -7.15
CA ALA A 29 10.78 -3.86 -6.04
C ALA A 29 11.02 -3.14 -4.70
N HIS A 30 12.26 -2.71 -4.44
CA HIS A 30 12.62 -1.96 -3.26
C HIS A 30 11.84 -0.64 -3.14
N ARG A 31 11.82 0.17 -4.20
CA ARG A 31 11.07 1.45 -4.23
C ARG A 31 9.57 1.25 -4.09
N THR A 32 9.03 0.17 -4.65
CA THR A 32 7.62 -0.18 -4.53
C THR A 32 7.30 -0.56 -3.08
N ALA A 33 8.15 -1.35 -2.44
CA ALA A 33 8.02 -1.71 -1.02
C ALA A 33 8.05 -0.45 -0.13
N GLU A 34 9.03 0.44 -0.31
CA GLU A 34 9.11 1.71 0.42
C GLU A 34 7.85 2.58 0.23
N SER A 35 7.37 2.70 -1.01
CA SER A 35 6.16 3.48 -1.31
C SER A 35 4.92 2.89 -0.62
N LEU A 36 4.78 1.56 -0.62
CA LEU A 36 3.68 0.88 0.04
C LEU A 36 3.75 1.05 1.58
N GLN A 37 4.95 1.06 2.17
CA GLN A 37 5.12 1.34 3.60
C GLN A 37 4.61 2.75 3.96
N LEU A 38 5.04 3.76 3.20
CA LEU A 38 4.62 5.15 3.43
C LEU A 38 3.10 5.31 3.27
N ILE A 39 2.54 4.77 2.18
CA ILE A 39 1.10 4.81 1.92
C ILE A 39 0.33 4.11 3.04
N THR A 40 0.80 2.96 3.52
CA THR A 40 0.13 2.22 4.60
C THR A 40 0.13 3.00 5.91
N ALA A 41 1.25 3.65 6.24
CA ALA A 41 1.32 4.52 7.41
C ALA A 41 0.32 5.69 7.31
N GLU A 42 0.28 6.39 6.17
CA GLU A 42 -0.69 7.47 5.96
C GLU A 42 -2.15 6.98 6.02
N MET A 43 -2.46 5.80 5.47
CA MET A 43 -3.81 5.23 5.53
C MET A 43 -4.24 4.91 6.96
N VAL A 44 -3.32 4.43 7.81
CA VAL A 44 -3.59 4.18 9.24
C VAL A 44 -3.91 5.49 9.94
N ASP A 45 -3.12 6.54 9.71
CA ASP A 45 -3.36 7.86 10.31
C ASP A 45 -4.70 8.46 9.85
N ILE A 46 -5.01 8.40 8.55
CA ILE A 46 -6.29 8.85 8.00
C ILE A 46 -7.45 8.10 8.65
N ARG A 47 -7.33 6.78 8.84
CA ARG A 47 -8.37 5.98 9.48
C ARG A 47 -8.58 6.38 10.94
N ILE A 48 -7.51 6.62 11.68
CA ILE A 48 -7.59 7.10 13.08
C ILE A 48 -8.31 8.44 13.14
N VAL A 49 -7.92 9.40 12.30
CA VAL A 49 -8.57 10.71 12.24
C VAL A 49 -10.04 10.59 11.84
N ALA A 50 -10.37 9.76 10.86
CA ALA A 50 -11.75 9.51 10.45
C ALA A 50 -12.59 8.89 11.57
N MET A 51 -12.02 7.95 12.34
CA MET A 51 -12.66 7.38 13.52
C MET A 51 -12.90 8.44 14.59
N HIS A 52 -11.91 9.26 14.93
CA HIS A 52 -12.06 10.36 15.89
C HIS A 52 -13.12 11.38 15.44
N ASN A 53 -13.12 11.78 14.17
CA ASN A 53 -14.12 12.69 13.61
C ASN A 53 -15.52 12.11 13.70
N ARG A 54 -15.66 10.81 13.46
CA ARG A 54 -16.93 10.11 13.63
C ARG A 54 -17.40 10.10 15.08
N PHE A 55 -16.52 9.79 16.04
CA PHE A 55 -16.84 9.85 17.46
C PHE A 55 -17.27 11.26 17.90
N ALA A 56 -16.56 12.29 17.44
CA ALA A 56 -16.92 13.67 17.70
C ALA A 56 -18.30 14.02 17.12
N LEU A 57 -18.59 13.58 15.90
CA LEU A 57 -19.89 13.78 15.27
C LEU A 57 -21.01 13.02 15.99
N ASP A 58 -20.75 11.78 16.42
CA ASP A 58 -21.67 11.00 17.25
C ASP A 58 -21.98 11.70 18.57
N TYR A 59 -20.96 12.24 19.24
CA TYR A 59 -21.13 13.03 20.46
C TYR A 59 -21.97 14.29 20.21
N LEU A 60 -21.63 15.08 19.20
CA LEU A 60 -22.36 16.30 18.86
C LEU A 60 -23.81 16.01 18.51
N LEU A 61 -24.07 14.99 17.68
CA LEU A 61 -25.42 14.63 17.28
C LEU A 61 -26.23 14.08 18.45
N SER A 62 -25.63 13.27 19.33
CA SER A 62 -26.33 12.76 20.53
C SER A 62 -26.84 13.88 21.45
N ALA A 63 -26.17 15.04 21.47
CA ALA A 63 -26.59 16.22 22.23
C ALA A 63 -27.88 16.85 21.67
N TYR A 64 -28.21 16.63 20.39
CA TYR A 64 -29.47 17.10 19.78
C TYR A 64 -30.67 16.17 20.06
N GLY A 65 -30.49 15.12 20.86
CA GLY A 65 -31.56 14.26 21.38
C GLY A 65 -31.54 12.82 20.84
N VAL A 66 -32.39 11.96 21.43
CA VAL A 66 -32.38 10.49 21.21
C VAL A 66 -32.63 10.09 19.75
N LEU A 67 -33.32 10.95 18.99
CA LEU A 67 -33.68 10.75 17.57
C LEU A 67 -32.59 11.23 16.59
N TYR A 68 -31.68 12.11 17.00
CA TYR A 68 -30.60 12.64 16.16
C TYR A 68 -29.30 11.88 16.45
N ARG A 69 -29.21 10.63 16.00
CA ARG A 69 -27.94 9.90 15.95
C ARG A 69 -27.29 10.09 14.58
N ILE A 70 -25.99 9.83 14.46
CA ILE A 70 -25.31 9.89 13.16
C ILE A 70 -25.99 9.01 12.09
N CYS A 71 -26.55 7.88 12.51
CA CYS A 71 -27.30 6.96 11.65
C CYS A 71 -28.65 7.49 11.19
N ALA A 72 -29.27 8.42 11.92
CA ALA A 72 -30.47 9.08 11.47
C ALA A 72 -30.18 10.08 10.33
N VAL A 73 -28.96 10.64 10.28
CA VAL A 73 -28.52 11.58 9.23
C VAL A 73 -27.90 10.86 8.03
N ILE A 74 -26.99 9.91 8.29
CA ILE A 74 -26.21 9.20 7.25
C ILE A 74 -26.94 7.94 6.73
N GLY A 75 -27.90 7.40 7.48
CA GLY A 75 -28.58 6.15 7.14
C GLY A 75 -27.72 4.92 7.40
N ALA A 76 -27.96 3.83 6.67
CA ALA A 76 -27.33 2.52 6.90
C ALA A 76 -25.79 2.52 6.77
N GLU A 77 -25.24 3.44 5.97
CA GLU A 77 -23.78 3.60 5.79
C GLU A 77 -23.09 4.07 7.07
N CYS A 78 -23.84 4.61 8.05
CA CYS A 78 -23.28 5.02 9.31
C CYS A 78 -22.52 3.89 9.99
N CYS A 79 -22.95 2.62 9.90
CA CYS A 79 -22.33 1.52 10.65
C CYS A 79 -21.29 0.74 9.86
N LYS A 80 -20.88 1.23 8.69
CA LYS A 80 -19.87 0.54 7.89
C LYS A 80 -18.54 0.51 8.63
N TYR A 81 -18.12 -0.69 9.00
CA TYR A 81 -16.82 -0.93 9.61
C TYR A 81 -15.73 -0.78 8.55
N SER A 82 -14.73 0.07 8.84
CA SER A 82 -13.50 0.13 8.04
C SER A 82 -12.56 -0.94 8.56
N SER A 83 -12.29 -1.97 7.76
CA SER A 83 -11.37 -3.06 8.13
C SER A 83 -9.93 -2.56 8.22
N ASP A 84 -9.22 -2.98 9.27
CA ASP A 84 -7.77 -2.80 9.30
C ASP A 84 -7.12 -3.81 8.36
N LYS A 85 -6.31 -3.31 7.44
CA LYS A 85 -5.53 -4.12 6.50
C LYS A 85 -4.04 -3.81 6.57
N SER A 86 -3.63 -2.99 7.54
CA SER A 86 -2.23 -2.56 7.67
C SER A 86 -1.29 -3.75 7.85
N GLU A 87 -1.62 -4.71 8.74
CA GLU A 87 -0.82 -5.92 8.98
C GLU A 87 -0.67 -6.79 7.72
N GLU A 88 -1.78 -7.07 7.01
CA GLU A 88 -1.76 -7.86 5.76
C GLU A 88 -0.91 -7.17 4.68
N ILE A 89 -0.96 -5.84 4.60
CA ILE A 89 -0.13 -5.07 3.67
C ILE A 89 1.35 -5.11 4.09
N THR A 90 1.64 -4.99 5.39
CA THR A 90 3.01 -5.11 5.93
C THR A 90 3.61 -6.49 5.62
N ASP A 91 2.86 -7.56 5.78
CA ASP A 91 3.30 -8.93 5.44
C ASP A 91 3.62 -9.07 3.94
N LEU A 92 2.79 -8.48 3.08
CA LEU A 92 3.04 -8.47 1.63
C LEU A 92 4.30 -7.68 1.27
N ILE A 93 4.54 -6.54 1.93
CA ILE A 93 5.74 -5.74 1.75
C ILE A 93 6.98 -6.53 2.15
N GLN A 94 6.94 -7.25 3.28
CA GLN A 94 8.06 -8.08 3.73
C GLN A 94 8.42 -9.14 2.69
N LYS A 95 7.42 -9.77 2.06
CA LYS A 95 7.62 -10.73 0.98
C LYS A 95 8.27 -10.14 -0.28
N TYR A 96 8.17 -8.83 -0.52
CA TYR A 96 8.87 -8.16 -1.63
C TYR A 96 10.34 -7.83 -1.31
N GLN A 97 10.75 -8.00 -0.04
CA GLN A 97 12.11 -7.73 0.43
C GLN A 97 12.93 -9.01 0.67
N ASP A 98 12.26 -10.17 0.77
CA ASP A 98 12.85 -11.51 0.84
C ASP A 98 13.14 -12.09 -0.56
#